data_AF-A0A8C6X8U1-F1
#
_entry.id   AF-A0A8C6X8U1-F1
#
_cell.length_a   1.000
_cell.length_b   1.000
_cell.length_c   1.000
_cell.angle_alpha   90.00
_cell.angle_beta   90.00
_cell.angle_gamma   90.00
#
_symmetry.space_group_name_H-M   'P 1'
#
loop_
_entity.id
_entity.type
_entity.pdbx_description
1 polymer ?
#
loop_
_entity_poly.entity_id
_entity_poly.type
_entity_poly.pdbx_seq_one_letter_code
_entity_poly.pdbx_strand_id
1 'polypeptide(L)'
;MNSFLVTAIITTFILALFLHSGNALLCYNCPDANCDKNITCKGEQDTCLIVYHGSQNTSKCWKHSDCNVDFISSNFSFKNFRYRCCQWNLCNNAPNVLTSKIVLSGAFLLTIVHMLKFLVWN
;
A
#
# COMPACT_ATOMS: atom_id res chain seq x y z
N MET A 1 -3.76 -9.16 -39.22
CA MET A 1 -4.85 -8.85 -38.26
C MET A 1 -4.53 -9.34 -36.84
N ASN A 2 -3.91 -10.52 -36.68
CA ASN A 2 -3.59 -11.09 -35.36
C ASN A 2 -2.52 -10.30 -34.55
N SER A 3 -1.50 -9.74 -35.20
CA SER A 3 -0.42 -9.01 -34.51
C SER A 3 -0.91 -7.72 -33.83
N PHE A 4 -1.74 -6.91 -34.51
CA PHE A 4 -2.34 -5.70 -33.93
C PHE A 4 -3.22 -6.00 -32.71
N LEU A 5 -3.93 -7.12 -32.75
CA LEU A 5 -4.81 -7.56 -31.66
C LEU A 5 -3.97 -7.95 -30.42
N VAL A 6 -2.86 -8.65 -30.61
CA VAL A 6 -1.92 -9.00 -29.54
C VAL A 6 -1.28 -7.75 -28.92
N THR A 7 -0.81 -6.80 -29.74
CA THR A 7 -0.22 -5.56 -29.24
C THR A 7 -1.22 -4.74 -28.44
N ALA A 8 -2.46 -4.62 -28.92
CA ALA A 8 -3.53 -3.90 -28.23
C ALA A 8 -3.88 -4.52 -26.86
N ILE A 9 -3.89 -5.85 -26.76
CA ILE A 9 -4.14 -6.56 -25.50
C ILE A 9 -3.02 -6.27 -24.50
N ILE A 10 -1.75 -6.36 -24.92
CA ILE A 10 -0.59 -6.10 -24.06
C ILE A 10 -0.60 -4.67 -23.53
N THR A 11 -0.79 -3.68 -24.41
CA THR A 11 -0.84 -2.28 -23.99
C THR A 11 -1.99 -2.01 -23.02
N THR A 12 -3.16 -2.60 -23.25
CA THR A 12 -4.32 -2.45 -22.36
C THR A 12 -4.04 -3.06 -20.99
N PHE A 13 -3.41 -4.24 -20.94
CA PHE A 13 -3.05 -4.90 -19.68
C PHE A 13 -2.02 -4.10 -18.89
N ILE A 14 -1.01 -3.54 -19.55
CA ILE A 14 -0.01 -2.67 -18.93
C ILE A 14 -0.67 -1.40 -18.37
N LEU A 15 -1.55 -0.74 -19.13
CA LEU A 15 -2.29 0.43 -18.67
C LEU A 15 -3.16 0.13 -17.43
N ALA A 16 -3.79 -1.05 -17.38
CA ALA A 16 -4.58 -1.50 -16.23
C ALA A 16 -3.75 -1.67 -14.96
N LEU A 17 -2.44 -1.97 -15.06
CA LEU A 17 -1.53 -2.03 -13.91
C LEU A 17 -1.16 -0.65 -13.37
N PHE A 18 -1.20 0.40 -14.20
CA PHE A 18 -0.91 1.78 -13.81
C PHE A 18 -2.16 2.58 -13.42
N LEU A 19 -3.35 2.08 -13.76
CA LEU A 19 -4.62 2.56 -13.24
C LEU A 19 -4.67 2.31 -11.74
N HIS A 20 -4.23 3.30 -10.96
CA HIS A 20 -4.48 3.34 -9.53
C HIS A 20 -6.00 3.40 -9.36
N SER A 21 -6.61 2.27 -9.05
CA SER A 21 -7.96 2.25 -8.52
C SER A 21 -7.94 3.14 -7.28
N GLY A 22 -8.61 4.29 -7.36
CA GLY A 22 -8.86 5.19 -6.24
C GLY A 22 -9.81 4.50 -5.25
N ASN A 23 -9.39 3.36 -4.73
CA ASN A 23 -10.10 2.66 -3.69
C ASN A 23 -9.92 3.47 -2.43
N ALA A 24 -11.04 3.78 -1.77
CA ALA A 24 -11.00 4.48 -0.50
C ALA A 24 -10.27 3.58 0.51
N LEU A 25 -9.08 4.01 0.93
CA LEU A 25 -8.17 3.23 1.76
C LEU A 25 -8.78 2.99 3.15
N LEU A 26 -8.77 1.75 3.64
CA LEU A 26 -9.23 1.43 4.99
C LEU A 26 -8.03 1.40 5.94
N CYS A 27 -8.05 2.14 7.05
CA CYS A 27 -6.96 2.16 8.04
C CYS A 27 -7.52 2.05 9.47
N TYR A 28 -6.68 1.60 10.39
CA TYR A 28 -6.89 1.82 11.82
C TYR A 28 -6.74 3.30 12.15
N ASN A 29 -7.65 3.87 12.94
CA ASN A 29 -7.63 5.29 13.29
C ASN A 29 -8.02 5.51 14.76
N CYS A 30 -7.03 5.49 15.65
CA CYS A 30 -7.19 5.65 17.09
C CYS A 30 -6.02 6.42 17.72
N PRO A 31 -6.27 7.20 18.78
CA PRO A 31 -5.20 7.86 19.54
C PRO A 31 -4.34 6.87 20.33
N ASP A 32 -4.92 5.76 20.78
CA ASP A 32 -4.30 4.81 21.71
C ASP A 32 -3.95 3.47 21.08
N ALA A 33 -3.10 2.70 21.79
CA ALA A 33 -2.52 1.46 21.32
C ALA A 33 -3.52 0.30 21.13
N ASN A 34 -4.61 0.28 21.90
CA ASN A 34 -5.66 -0.73 21.78
C ASN A 34 -6.68 -0.28 20.73
N CYS A 35 -6.25 -0.30 19.47
CA CYS A 35 -7.04 0.24 18.35
C CYS A 35 -7.82 -0.84 17.62
N ASP A 36 -9.13 -0.91 17.89
CA ASP A 36 -10.04 -1.85 17.23
C ASP A 36 -10.89 -1.15 16.16
N LYS A 37 -10.80 0.19 16.07
CA LYS A 37 -11.59 1.00 15.15
C LYS A 37 -10.86 1.21 13.82
N ASN A 38 -11.47 0.71 12.75
CA ASN A 38 -11.09 1.02 11.38
C ASN A 38 -12.05 2.05 10.77
N ILE A 39 -11.53 2.85 9.86
CA ILE A 39 -12.30 3.82 9.07
C ILE A 39 -11.83 3.82 7.63
N THR A 40 -12.73 4.16 6.72
CA THR A 40 -12.37 4.52 5.35
C THR A 40 -11.81 5.94 5.34
N CYS A 41 -10.56 6.10 4.91
CA CYS A 41 -9.90 7.38 4.77
C CYS A 41 -10.60 8.24 3.71
N LYS A 42 -10.56 9.57 3.91
CA LYS A 42 -11.34 10.53 3.12
C LYS A 42 -10.43 11.60 2.51
N GLY A 43 -10.90 12.20 1.42
CA GLY A 43 -10.21 13.30 0.76
C GLY A 43 -8.83 12.87 0.26
N GLU A 44 -7.79 13.62 0.66
CA GLU A 44 -6.41 13.39 0.25
C GLU A 44 -5.67 12.34 1.10
N GLN A 45 -6.36 11.69 2.04
CA GLN A 45 -5.74 10.70 2.92
C GLN A 45 -5.64 9.34 2.22
N ASP A 46 -4.51 9.13 1.55
CA ASP A 46 -4.20 7.96 0.73
C ASP A 46 -3.18 7.01 1.40
N THR A 47 -2.92 7.19 2.70
CA THR A 47 -1.89 6.48 3.45
C THR A 47 -2.37 6.13 4.86
N CYS A 48 -2.07 4.93 5.34
CA CYS A 48 -2.21 4.62 6.77
C CYS A 48 -0.90 4.92 7.50
N LEU A 49 -0.99 5.59 8.64
CA LEU A 49 0.12 5.92 9.53
C LEU A 49 0.00 5.13 10.84
N ILE A 50 1.13 4.66 11.36
CA ILE A 50 1.30 4.27 12.77
C ILE A 50 2.54 4.97 13.34
N VAL A 51 2.37 5.61 14.49
CA VAL A 51 3.44 6.29 15.25
C VAL A 51 3.64 5.55 16.56
N TYR A 52 4.89 5.25 16.90
CA TYR A 52 5.30 4.61 18.15
C TYR A 52 6.00 5.65 19.02
N HIS A 53 5.47 5.91 20.21
CA HIS A 53 6.01 6.85 21.19
C HIS A 53 6.02 6.20 22.58
N GLY A 54 7.21 5.75 23.01
CA GLY A 54 7.37 4.97 24.25
C GLY A 54 6.60 3.66 24.20
N SER A 55 5.71 3.44 25.18
CA SER A 55 4.80 2.28 25.25
C SER A 55 3.48 2.49 24.51
N GLN A 56 3.23 3.69 24.00
CA GLN A 56 2.00 4.03 23.29
C GLN A 56 2.23 3.99 21.77
N ASN A 57 1.16 3.74 21.04
CA ASN A 57 1.13 3.90 19.61
C ASN A 57 -0.17 4.60 19.18
N THR A 58 -0.10 5.31 18.06
CA THR A 58 -1.22 6.04 17.48
C THR A 58 -1.33 5.66 16.02
N SER A 59 -2.52 5.23 15.61
CA SER A 59 -2.82 4.85 14.23
C SER A 59 -3.76 5.87 13.61
N LYS A 60 -3.52 6.29 12.37
CA LYS A 60 -4.36 7.28 11.67
C LYS A 60 -4.42 7.08 10.15
N CYS A 61 -5.50 7.58 9.54
CA CYS A 61 -5.50 7.98 8.14
C CYS A 61 -4.60 9.21 7.95
N TRP A 62 -3.81 9.20 6.89
CA TRP A 62 -2.74 10.16 6.64
C TRP A 62 -2.60 10.45 5.15
N LYS A 63 -1.90 11.54 4.82
CA LYS A 63 -1.55 11.91 3.45
C LYS A 63 -0.12 11.46 3.15
N HIS A 64 0.13 10.89 1.98
CA HIS A 64 1.45 10.36 1.63
C HIS A 64 2.54 11.45 1.66
N SER A 65 2.25 12.65 1.17
CA SER A 65 3.19 13.78 1.18
C SER A 65 3.64 14.18 2.59
N ASP A 66 2.80 13.91 3.58
CA ASP A 66 2.98 14.30 4.97
C ASP A 66 3.66 13.17 5.77
N CYS A 67 4.03 12.07 5.11
CA CYS A 67 4.74 10.95 5.72
C CYS A 67 6.25 11.24 5.85
N ASN A 68 6.61 12.25 6.64
CA ASN A 68 7.99 12.61 6.92
C ASN A 68 8.17 12.98 8.41
N VAL A 69 9.41 12.88 8.88
CA VAL A 69 9.74 13.07 10.30
C VAL A 69 9.39 14.47 10.80
N ASP A 70 9.65 15.52 10.01
CA ASP A 70 9.45 16.91 10.43
C ASP A 70 7.97 17.21 10.63
N PHE A 71 7.14 16.81 9.67
CA PHE A 71 5.70 17.03 9.71
C PHE A 71 5.04 16.19 10.82
N ILE A 72 5.44 14.92 10.96
CA ILE A 72 4.90 14.06 12.03
C ILE A 72 5.33 14.58 13.42
N SER A 73 6.59 14.99 13.58
CA SER A 73 7.08 15.56 14.84
C SER A 73 6.31 16.83 15.20
N SER A 74 6.10 17.73 14.23
CA SER A 74 5.31 18.95 14.45
C SER A 74 3.85 18.65 14.77
N ASN A 75 3.22 17.72 14.05
CA ASN A 75 1.80 17.43 14.21
C ASN A 75 1.49 16.74 15.55
N PHE A 76 2.37 15.86 16.03
CA PHE A 76 2.16 15.12 17.28
C PHE A 76 2.93 15.69 18.48
N SER A 77 3.82 16.67 18.25
CA SER A 77 4.72 17.24 19.27
C SER A 77 5.60 16.19 19.98
N PHE A 78 5.95 15.10 19.28
CA PHE A 78 6.84 14.06 19.78
C PHE A 78 8.29 14.34 19.38
N LYS A 79 9.21 14.21 20.34
CA LYS A 79 10.66 14.37 20.10
C LYS A 79 11.38 13.06 19.76
N ASN A 80 10.96 11.94 20.37
CA ASN A 80 11.55 10.63 20.16
C ASN A 80 10.45 9.64 19.77
N PHE A 81 10.29 9.38 18.48
CA PHE A 81 9.28 8.46 17.96
C PHE A 81 9.80 7.67 16.77
N ARG A 82 9.12 6.57 16.47
CA ARG A 82 9.27 5.84 15.21
C ARG A 82 7.94 5.88 14.47
N TYR A 83 7.94 5.84 13.15
CA TYR A 83 6.72 5.83 12.38
C TYR A 83 6.81 4.85 11.20
N ARG A 84 5.65 4.44 10.69
CA ARG A 84 5.51 3.67 9.45
C ARG A 84 4.30 4.17 8.68
N CYS A 85 4.47 4.31 7.38
CA CYS A 85 3.39 4.59 6.44
C CYS A 85 3.25 3.45 5.43
N CYS A 86 2.04 3.22 4.95
CA CYS A 86 1.72 2.19 3.95
C CYS A 86 0.39 2.50 3.26
N GLN A 87 0.17 1.98 2.05
CA GLN A 87 -0.96 2.36 1.18
C GLN A 87 -1.83 1.14 0.79
N TRP A 88 -2.01 0.20 1.71
CA TRP A 88 -2.95 -0.91 1.54
C TRP A 88 -3.85 -1.06 2.76
N ASN A 89 -5.02 -1.66 2.57
CA ASN A 89 -6.03 -1.76 3.63
C ASN A 89 -5.47 -2.38 4.91
N LEU A 90 -5.74 -1.73 6.04
CA LEU A 90 -5.41 -2.12 7.41
C LEU A 90 -3.91 -2.39 7.64
N CYS A 91 -3.04 -1.80 6.83
CA CYS A 91 -1.60 -2.01 6.90
C CYS A 91 -0.92 -1.44 8.15
N ASN A 92 -1.57 -0.48 8.80
CA ASN A 92 -1.12 0.15 10.04
C ASN A 92 -1.64 -0.57 11.29
N ASN A 93 -1.94 -1.88 11.17
CA ASN A 93 -2.16 -2.69 12.34
C ASN A 93 -0.91 -2.61 13.25
N ALA A 94 -1.11 -2.31 14.53
CA ALA A 94 -0.04 -2.46 15.51
C ALA A 94 0.42 -3.93 15.47
N PRO A 95 1.71 -4.24 15.68
CA PRO A 95 2.22 -5.58 15.49
C PRO A 95 1.69 -6.55 16.56
N ASN A 96 0.53 -7.13 16.30
CA ASN A 96 0.22 -8.52 16.58
C ASN A 96 0.32 -9.29 15.25
N VAL A 97 1.44 -10.00 15.12
CA VAL A 97 1.77 -11.03 14.10
C VAL A 97 2.32 -10.53 12.75
N LEU A 98 3.59 -10.90 12.55
CA LEU A 98 4.40 -10.81 11.35
C LEU A 98 3.75 -11.62 10.20
N THR A 99 2.85 -11.04 9.43
CA THR A 99 2.42 -11.63 8.15
C THR A 99 3.35 -11.15 7.04
N SER A 100 4.40 -11.93 6.81
CA SER A 100 5.33 -11.81 5.70
C SER A 100 4.58 -11.84 4.36
N LYS A 101 4.26 -10.66 3.80
CA LYS A 101 3.74 -10.53 2.42
C LYS A 101 4.87 -10.59 1.40
N ILE A 102 5.58 -11.71 1.31
CA ILE A 102 6.56 -11.95 0.25
C ILE A 102 6.32 -13.33 -0.37
N VAL A 103 5.15 -13.56 -0.99
CA VAL A 103 4.93 -14.75 -1.84
C VAL A 103 3.95 -14.45 -2.99
N LEU A 104 4.06 -13.30 -3.68
CA LEU A 104 3.21 -13.06 -4.86
C LEU A 104 3.93 -12.47 -6.08
N SER A 105 5.27 -12.54 -6.13
CA SER A 105 6.05 -12.05 -7.28
C SER A 105 6.55 -13.17 -8.20
N GLY A 106 6.87 -14.35 -7.67
CA GLY A 106 7.50 -15.43 -8.47
C GLY A 106 6.60 -16.07 -9.53
N ALA A 107 5.31 -16.27 -9.22
CA ALA A 107 4.38 -16.92 -10.15
C ALA A 107 4.09 -16.06 -11.39
N PHE A 108 4.12 -14.74 -11.26
CA PHE A 108 3.83 -13.81 -12.36
C PHE A 108 4.95 -13.74 -13.39
N LEU A 109 6.21 -13.88 -12.96
CA LEU A 109 7.35 -13.90 -13.89
C LEU A 109 7.38 -15.20 -14.71
N LEU A 110 7.01 -16.34 -14.11
CA LEU A 110 6.97 -17.62 -14.80
C LEU A 110 5.88 -17.68 -15.89
N THR A 111 4.71 -17.08 -15.63
CA THR A 111 3.64 -16.99 -16.64
C THR A 111 4.03 -16.07 -17.79
N ILE A 112 4.66 -14.93 -17.53
CA ILE A 112 5.17 -14.03 -18.58
C ILE A 112 6.19 -14.75 -19.47
N VAL A 113 7.13 -15.49 -18.87
CA VAL A 113 8.15 -16.26 -19.63
C VAL A 113 7.49 -17.34 -20.49
N HIS A 114 6.50 -18.08 -19.98
CA HIS A 114 5.76 -19.07 -20.76
C HIS A 114 4.98 -18.46 -21.93
N MET A 115 4.30 -17.34 -21.71
CA MET A 115 3.55 -16.65 -22.77
C MET A 115 4.47 -16.09 -23.85
N LEU A 116 5.63 -15.54 -23.47
CA LEU A 116 6.65 -15.08 -24.41
C LEU A 116 7.25 -16.23 -25.24
N LYS A 117 7.51 -17.40 -24.63
CA LYS A 117 8.00 -18.58 -25.37
C LYS A 117 6.98 -19.08 -26.40
N PHE A 118 5.70 -19.09 -26.06
CA PHE A 118 4.64 -19.50 -26.97
C PHE A 118 4.49 -18.54 -28.18
N LEU A 119 4.66 -17.23 -27.94
CA LEU A 119 4.59 -16.19 -28.99
C LEU A 119 5.79 -16.14 -29.93
N VAL A 120 6.97 -16.61 -29.50
CA VAL A 120 8.21 -16.58 -30.31
C VAL A 120 8.40 -17.85 -31.14
N TRP A 121 7.82 -18.98 -30.73
CA TRP A 121 7.97 -20.27 -31.42
C TRP A 121 6.78 -20.65 -32.32
N ASN A 122 5.79 -19.76 -32.49
CA ASN A 122 4.67 -19.91 -33.43
C ASN A 122 4.59 -18.70 -34.36
#